data_AF-A0A925G2T8-F1
#
_entry.id   AF-A0A925G2T8-F1
#
_cell.length_a   1.000
_cell.length_b   1.000
_cell.length_c   1.000
_cell.angle_alpha   90.00
_cell.angle_beta   90.00
_cell.angle_gamma   90.00
#
_symmetry.space_group_name_H-M   'P 1'
#
loop_
_entity.id
_entity.type
_entity.pdbx_description
1 polymer ?
#
loop_
_entity_poly.entity_id
_entity_poly.type
_entity_poly.pdbx_seq_one_letter_code
_entity_poly.pdbx_strand_id
1 'polypeptide(L)'
;VTRLFEENKHLTRRVRALEEIAARVEAEDLIVEATTNGAGARVVSRIYDERDAESLKRLALALINHPQTIALLGSRDGDAARLVFARSADASGDMNALLCEACAMLEGRGGGRPDMAQGGGRAVEKLEAALESAALKMST
;
A
#
# COMPACT_ATOMS: atom_id res chain seq x y z
N VAL A 1 -27.49 27.71 0.02
CA VAL A 1 -27.10 26.51 -0.76
C VAL A 1 -25.73 26.66 -1.40
N THR A 2 -25.46 27.69 -2.22
CA THR A 2 -24.14 27.89 -2.88
C THR A 2 -22.95 28.02 -1.91
N ARG A 3 -23.11 28.74 -0.80
CA ARG A 3 -22.08 28.88 0.24
C ARG A 3 -21.69 27.53 0.88
N LEU A 4 -22.69 26.69 1.17
CA LEU A 4 -22.48 25.35 1.75
C LEU A 4 -21.75 24.42 0.77
N PHE A 5 -22.03 24.52 -0.53
CA PHE A 5 -21.30 23.76 -1.55
C PHE A 5 -19.84 24.16 -1.65
N GLU A 6 -19.53 25.45 -1.64
CA GLU A 6 -18.14 25.92 -1.70
C GLU A 6 -17.37 25.58 -0.41
N GLU A 7 -18.01 25.68 0.75
CA GLU A 7 -17.44 25.27 2.02
C GLU A 7 -17.16 23.75 2.05
N ASN A 8 -18.08 22.94 1.55
CA ASN A 8 -17.89 21.49 1.46
C ASN A 8 -16.73 21.11 0.53
N LYS A 9 -16.59 21.77 -0.63
CA LYS A 9 -15.43 21.58 -1.51
C LYS A 9 -14.12 21.99 -0.83
N HIS A 10 -14.13 23.12 -0.14
CA HIS A 10 -12.97 23.62 0.58
C HIS A 10 -12.55 22.64 1.69
N LEU A 11 -13.49 22.16 2.50
CA LEU A 11 -13.24 21.15 3.53
C LEU A 11 -12.72 19.84 2.92
N THR A 12 -13.31 19.37 1.82
CA THR A 12 -12.84 18.16 1.12
C THR A 12 -11.38 18.30 0.66
N ARG A 13 -10.99 19.46 0.12
CA ARG A 13 -9.59 19.71 -0.27
C ARG A 13 -8.66 19.71 0.95
N ARG A 14 -9.08 20.31 2.05
CA ARG A 14 -8.30 20.35 3.29
C ARG A 14 -8.11 18.95 3.88
N VAL A 15 -9.16 18.12 3.88
CA VAL A 15 -9.07 16.72 4.33
C VAL A 15 -8.03 15.97 3.49
N ARG A 16 -8.10 16.06 2.16
CA ARG A 16 -7.10 15.41 1.28
C ARG A 16 -5.67 15.89 1.54
N ALA A 17 -5.48 17.20 1.73
CA ALA A 17 -4.15 17.74 2.04
C ALA A 17 -3.62 17.23 3.39
N LEU A 18 -4.48 17.08 4.39
CA LEU A 18 -4.10 16.52 5.68
C LEU A 18 -3.78 15.03 5.58
N GLU A 19 -4.55 14.27 4.80
CA GLU A 19 -4.28 12.85 4.53
C GLU A 19 -2.94 12.66 3.80
N GLU A 20 -2.58 13.55 2.89
CA GLU A 20 -1.27 13.56 2.22
C GLU A 20 -0.11 13.83 3.18
N ILE A 21 -0.29 14.77 4.10
CA ILE A 21 0.71 15.06 5.14
C ILE A 21 0.85 13.86 6.08
N ALA A 22 -0.28 13.30 6.54
CA ALA A 22 -0.28 12.15 7.44
C ALA A 22 0.42 10.94 6.80
N ALA A 23 0.12 10.64 5.54
CA ALA A 23 0.77 9.55 4.81
C ALA A 23 2.29 9.76 4.66
N ARG A 24 2.75 11.01 4.47
CA ARG A 24 4.19 11.31 4.38
C ARG A 24 4.90 11.11 5.72
N VAL A 25 4.31 11.60 6.82
CA VAL A 25 4.89 11.43 8.16
C VAL A 25 4.97 9.95 8.52
N GLU A 26 3.89 9.21 8.30
CA GLU A 26 3.89 7.76 8.55
C GLU A 26 4.91 7.02 7.68
N ALA A 27 5.08 7.43 6.41
CA ALA A 27 6.11 6.87 5.55
C ALA A 27 7.53 7.11 6.09
N GLU A 28 7.82 8.31 6.60
CA GLU A 28 9.11 8.62 7.21
C GLU A 28 9.42 7.70 8.39
N ASP A 29 8.45 7.49 9.28
CA ASP A 29 8.61 6.59 10.44
C ASP A 29 8.85 5.14 10.00
N LEU A 30 8.03 4.64 9.07
CA LEU A 30 8.15 3.27 8.56
C LEU A 30 9.48 3.03 7.83
N ILE A 31 10.00 4.03 7.15
CA ILE A 31 11.28 3.96 6.43
C ILE A 31 12.46 3.84 7.40
N VAL A 32 12.38 4.47 8.57
CA VAL A 32 13.40 4.36 9.63
C VAL A 32 13.39 2.97 10.26
N GLU A 33 12.20 2.37 10.42
CA GLU A 33 12.03 1.03 10.97
C GLU A 33 12.37 -0.10 9.97
N ALA A 34 12.31 0.19 8.67
CA ALA A 34 12.43 -0.82 7.62
C ALA A 34 13.82 -1.45 7.57
N THR A 35 13.84 -2.78 7.47
CA THR A 35 15.07 -3.53 7.18
C THR A 35 15.34 -3.61 5.69
N THR A 36 16.61 -3.60 5.33
CA THR A 36 17.08 -3.78 3.95
C THR A 36 17.20 -5.27 3.60
N ASN A 37 16.70 -5.65 2.42
CA ASN A 37 16.84 -7.00 1.87
C ASN A 37 18.26 -7.26 1.30
N GLY A 38 18.51 -8.48 0.81
CA GLY A 38 19.79 -8.85 0.18
C GLY A 38 20.16 -8.01 -1.04
N ALA A 39 19.18 -7.40 -1.71
CA ALA A 39 19.36 -6.55 -2.89
C ALA A 39 19.58 -5.06 -2.57
N GLY A 40 19.56 -4.64 -1.30
CA GLY A 40 19.76 -3.24 -0.91
C GLY A 40 18.47 -2.41 -0.81
N ALA A 41 17.29 -2.99 -1.02
CA ALA A 41 16.01 -2.32 -0.89
C ALA A 41 15.37 -2.48 0.51
N ARG A 42 14.83 -1.40 1.05
CA ARG A 42 13.98 -1.40 2.25
C ARG A 42 12.63 -1.99 1.91
N VAL A 43 12.25 -3.05 2.61
CA VAL A 43 10.94 -3.70 2.44
C VAL A 43 10.03 -3.31 3.60
N VAL A 44 8.98 -2.55 3.30
CA VAL A 44 7.96 -2.14 4.27
C VAL A 44 6.74 -3.01 4.06
N SER A 45 6.43 -3.86 5.04
CA SER A 45 5.23 -4.71 5.03
C SER A 45 4.35 -4.39 6.23
N ARG A 46 3.10 -3.97 5.98
CA ARG A 46 2.15 -3.57 7.03
C ARG A 46 0.72 -3.98 6.68
N ILE A 47 -0.03 -4.37 7.70
CA ILE A 47 -1.47 -4.62 7.63
C ILE A 47 -2.18 -3.61 8.52
N TYR A 48 -3.26 -3.03 8.00
CA TYR A 48 -4.12 -2.09 8.70
C TYR A 48 -5.54 -2.63 8.86
N ASP A 49 -6.28 -2.10 9.80
CA ASP A 49 -7.72 -2.32 9.92
C ASP A 49 -8.47 -1.07 9.46
N GLU A 50 -9.60 -1.25 8.79
CA GLU A 50 -10.53 -0.19 8.37
C GLU A 50 -9.88 0.90 7.50
N ARG A 51 -8.88 0.53 6.68
CA ARG A 51 -8.17 1.46 5.81
C ARG A 51 -8.56 1.23 4.35
N ASP A 52 -9.03 2.29 3.71
CA ASP A 52 -9.48 2.17 2.32
C ASP A 52 -8.33 2.05 1.29
N ALA A 53 -8.68 1.63 0.08
CA ALA A 53 -7.71 1.44 -1.01
C ALA A 53 -6.94 2.72 -1.35
N GLU A 54 -7.59 3.88 -1.30
CA GLU A 54 -6.98 5.16 -1.67
C GLU A 54 -6.01 5.63 -0.58
N SER A 55 -6.35 5.42 0.69
CA SER A 55 -5.49 5.67 1.85
C SER A 55 -4.24 4.78 1.80
N LEU A 56 -4.40 3.47 1.56
CA LEU A 56 -3.27 2.54 1.38
C LEU A 56 -2.38 2.97 0.21
N LYS A 57 -2.99 3.32 -0.92
CA LYS A 57 -2.26 3.78 -2.11
C LYS A 57 -1.49 5.07 -1.85
N ARG A 58 -2.08 6.02 -1.13
CA ARG A 58 -1.40 7.27 -0.75
C ARG A 58 -0.17 7.00 0.10
N LEU A 59 -0.27 6.09 1.07
CA LEU A 59 0.88 5.67 1.88
C LEU A 59 1.94 4.94 1.04
N ALA A 60 1.52 4.01 0.18
CA ALA A 60 2.44 3.32 -0.73
C ALA A 60 3.21 4.30 -1.63
N LEU A 61 2.52 5.30 -2.18
CA LEU A 61 3.14 6.38 -2.97
C LEU A 61 4.11 7.22 -2.14
N ALA A 62 3.77 7.52 -0.88
CA ALA A 62 4.66 8.25 0.01
C ALA A 62 5.93 7.44 0.32
N LEU A 63 5.80 6.13 0.58
CA LEU A 63 6.93 5.22 0.83
C LEU A 63 7.88 5.14 -0.37
N ILE A 64 7.36 4.93 -1.59
CA ILE A 64 8.21 4.76 -2.78
C ILE A 64 8.86 6.05 -3.29
N ASN A 65 8.52 7.21 -2.72
CA ASN A 65 9.29 8.44 -2.93
C ASN A 65 10.67 8.37 -2.29
N HIS A 66 10.89 7.42 -1.37
CA HIS A 66 12.21 7.13 -0.83
C HIS A 66 12.94 6.13 -1.75
N PRO A 67 14.23 6.37 -2.09
CA PRO A 67 15.02 5.45 -2.90
C PRO A 67 15.12 4.06 -2.31
N GLN A 68 15.30 3.05 -3.17
CA GLN A 68 15.44 1.65 -2.78
C GLN A 68 14.34 1.20 -1.80
N THR A 69 13.06 1.43 -2.13
CA THR A 69 11.93 1.11 -1.25
C THR A 69 10.90 0.23 -1.96
N ILE A 70 10.44 -0.80 -1.27
CA ILE A 70 9.33 -1.65 -1.66
C ILE A 70 8.27 -1.58 -0.56
N ALA A 71 7.06 -1.17 -0.93
CA ALA A 71 5.90 -1.09 -0.05
C ALA A 71 4.94 -2.25 -0.36
N LEU A 72 4.67 -3.09 0.64
CA LEU A 72 3.73 -4.21 0.58
C LEU A 72 2.65 -3.96 1.65
N LEU A 73 1.57 -3.31 1.27
CA LEU A 73 0.54 -2.88 2.23
C LEU A 73 -0.73 -3.69 2.06
N GLY A 74 -1.36 -4.03 3.19
CA GLY A 74 -2.66 -4.67 3.25
C GLY A 74 -3.62 -3.97 4.19
N SER A 75 -4.93 -4.15 3.97
CA SER A 75 -5.93 -3.79 4.99
C SER A 75 -7.10 -4.75 5.02
N ARG A 76 -7.61 -5.01 6.24
CA ARG A 76 -8.91 -5.61 6.49
C ARG A 76 -9.95 -4.48 6.47
N ASP A 77 -10.71 -4.37 5.39
CA ASP A 77 -11.79 -3.38 5.28
C ASP A 77 -13.15 -4.07 5.18
N GLY A 78 -13.83 -4.13 6.32
CA GLY A 78 -15.05 -4.93 6.47
C GLY A 78 -14.79 -6.39 6.09
N ASP A 79 -15.58 -6.91 5.16
CA ASP A 79 -15.51 -8.31 4.69
C ASP A 79 -14.54 -8.50 3.51
N ALA A 80 -13.66 -7.54 3.25
CA ALA A 80 -12.71 -7.60 2.14
C ALA A 80 -11.29 -7.26 2.57
N ALA A 81 -10.34 -8.03 2.06
CA ALA A 81 -8.93 -7.71 2.13
C ALA A 81 -8.55 -6.83 0.94
N ARG A 82 -7.78 -5.78 1.20
CA ARG A 82 -7.22 -4.88 0.19
C ARG A 82 -5.72 -4.94 0.22
N LEU A 83 -5.09 -4.85 -0.95
CA LEU A 83 -3.66 -4.88 -1.13
C LEU A 83 -3.21 -3.74 -2.05
N VAL A 84 -2.10 -3.10 -1.69
CA VAL A 84 -1.36 -2.18 -2.56
C VAL A 84 0.11 -2.50 -2.47
N PHE A 85 0.70 -2.93 -3.58
CA PHE A 85 2.14 -3.17 -3.70
C PHE A 85 2.76 -2.13 -4.61
N ALA A 86 3.87 -1.53 -4.20
CA ALA A 86 4.56 -0.52 -4.97
C ALA A 86 6.07 -0.57 -4.70
N ARG A 87 6.86 -0.12 -5.67
CA ARG A 87 8.31 0.04 -5.49
C ARG A 87 8.80 1.38 -6.02
N SER A 88 9.91 1.85 -5.49
CA SER A 88 10.64 2.99 -6.04
C SER A 88 11.22 2.64 -7.41
N ALA A 89 11.49 3.66 -8.23
CA ALA A 89 11.95 3.47 -9.60
C ALA A 89 13.26 2.67 -9.70
N ASP A 90 14.10 2.78 -8.68
CA ASP A 90 15.42 2.18 -8.56
C ASP A 90 15.44 0.83 -7.82
N ALA A 91 14.33 0.41 -7.21
CA ALA A 91 14.16 -0.92 -6.64
C ALA A 91 13.76 -1.93 -7.73
N SER A 92 14.14 -3.20 -7.56
CA SER A 92 13.77 -4.30 -8.47
C SER A 92 12.47 -5.00 -8.03
N GLY A 93 11.94 -5.85 -8.92
CA GLY A 93 10.73 -6.65 -8.66
C GLY A 93 9.53 -6.23 -9.51
N ASP A 94 8.63 -7.19 -9.74
CA ASP A 94 7.36 -6.99 -10.42
C ASP A 94 6.22 -7.00 -9.40
N MET A 95 5.75 -5.81 -9.04
CA MET A 95 4.68 -5.64 -8.06
C MET A 95 3.35 -6.21 -8.55
N ASN A 96 3.11 -6.24 -9.85
CA ASN A 96 1.88 -6.77 -10.43
C ASN A 96 1.86 -8.30 -10.34
N ALA A 97 2.97 -8.98 -10.68
CA ALA A 97 3.06 -10.43 -10.53
C ALA A 97 2.90 -10.83 -9.06
N LEU A 98 3.64 -10.18 -8.15
CA LEU A 98 3.59 -10.45 -6.71
C LEU A 98 2.19 -10.24 -6.12
N LEU A 99 1.53 -9.15 -6.51
CA LEU A 99 0.18 -8.84 -6.03
C LEU A 99 -0.86 -9.81 -6.59
N CYS A 100 -0.77 -10.23 -7.85
CA CYS A 100 -1.66 -11.23 -8.41
C CYS A 100 -1.60 -12.54 -7.63
N GLU A 101 -0.40 -12.98 -7.25
CA GLU A 101 -0.21 -14.19 -6.43
C GLU A 101 -0.81 -14.03 -5.03
N ALA A 102 -0.58 -12.90 -4.36
CA ALA A 102 -1.17 -12.60 -3.06
C ALA A 102 -2.71 -12.53 -3.13
N CYS A 103 -3.27 -11.90 -4.17
CA CYS A 103 -4.71 -11.83 -4.38
C CYS A 103 -5.33 -13.21 -4.63
N ALA A 104 -4.62 -14.13 -5.29
CA ALA A 104 -5.10 -15.49 -5.51
C ALA A 104 -5.28 -16.24 -4.17
N MET A 105 -4.39 -16.03 -3.19
CA MET A 105 -4.53 -16.58 -1.85
C MET A 105 -5.78 -16.03 -1.13
N LEU A 106 -6.14 -14.77 -1.42
CA LEU A 106 -7.31 -14.09 -0.85
C LEU A 106 -8.63 -14.42 -1.55
N GLU A 107 -8.65 -15.38 -2.48
CA GLU A 107 -9.82 -15.67 -3.34
C GLU A 107 -10.28 -14.44 -4.13
N GLY A 108 -9.30 -13.68 -4.60
CA GLY A 108 -9.48 -12.35 -5.13
C GLY A 108 -8.79 -12.14 -6.48
N ARG A 109 -8.74 -10.87 -6.89
CA ARG A 109 -8.06 -10.44 -8.11
C ARG A 109 -7.36 -9.11 -7.86
N GLY A 110 -6.32 -8.89 -8.64
CA GLY A 110 -5.57 -7.64 -8.64
C GLY A 110 -5.03 -7.34 -10.02
N GLY A 111 -4.33 -6.23 -10.12
CA GLY A 111 -3.64 -5.83 -11.33
C GLY A 111 -2.97 -4.46 -11.18
N GLY A 112 -2.16 -4.13 -12.17
CA GLY A 112 -1.51 -2.84 -12.26
C GLY A 112 -0.29 -2.91 -13.15
N ARG A 113 0.65 -2.01 -12.88
CA ARG A 113 1.92 -1.94 -13.58
C ARG A 113 3.01 -2.63 -12.75
N PRO A 114 4.16 -2.98 -13.35
CA PRO A 114 5.26 -3.62 -12.62
C PRO A 114 5.82 -2.78 -11.46
N ASP A 115 5.66 -1.46 -11.48
CA ASP A 115 6.07 -0.53 -10.42
C ASP A 115 5.01 -0.36 -9.31
N MET A 116 3.73 -0.56 -9.63
CA MET A 116 2.63 -0.43 -8.66
C MET A 116 1.39 -1.21 -9.09
N ALA A 117 0.88 -2.02 -8.17
CA ALA A 117 -0.31 -2.82 -8.38
C ALA A 117 -1.26 -2.75 -7.18
N GLN A 118 -2.54 -3.02 -7.43
CA GLN A 118 -3.59 -2.96 -6.42
C GLN A 118 -4.57 -4.12 -6.63
N GLY A 119 -5.16 -4.59 -5.55
CA GLY A 119 -6.12 -5.67 -5.60
C GLY A 119 -6.66 -6.03 -4.23
N GLY A 120 -7.21 -7.22 -4.13
CA GLY A 120 -7.82 -7.69 -2.90
C GLY A 120 -8.63 -8.95 -3.12
N GLY A 121 -9.26 -9.43 -2.06
CA GLY A 121 -10.08 -10.63 -2.07
C GLY A 121 -10.98 -10.73 -0.84
N ARG A 122 -11.75 -11.83 -0.75
CA ARG A 122 -12.77 -12.03 0.29
C ARG A 122 -12.29 -12.86 1.47
N ALA A 123 -11.22 -13.64 1.30
CA ALA A 123 -10.64 -14.45 2.36
C ALA A 123 -9.74 -13.60 3.28
N VAL A 124 -10.35 -12.69 4.05
CA VAL A 124 -9.66 -11.72 4.93
C VAL A 124 -8.74 -12.41 5.93
N GLU A 125 -9.13 -13.59 6.40
CA GLU A 125 -8.36 -14.43 7.33
C GLU A 125 -7.03 -14.96 6.75
N LYS A 126 -6.82 -14.83 5.43
CA LYS A 126 -5.59 -15.22 4.74
C LYS A 126 -4.67 -14.03 4.44
N LEU A 127 -5.03 -12.81 4.85
CA LEU A 127 -4.29 -11.58 4.52
C LEU A 127 -2.85 -11.59 5.03
N GLU A 128 -2.66 -12.03 6.26
CA GLU A 128 -1.36 -12.18 6.91
C GLU A 128 -0.48 -13.13 6.11
N ALA A 129 -0.97 -14.33 5.83
CA ALA A 129 -0.25 -15.32 5.05
C ALA A 129 0.06 -14.85 3.62
N ALA A 130 -0.88 -14.14 2.98
CA ALA A 130 -0.69 -13.60 1.64
C ALA A 130 0.41 -12.52 1.61
N LEU A 131 0.42 -11.63 2.61
CA LEU A 131 1.40 -10.55 2.69
C LEU A 131 2.79 -11.07 3.10
N GLU A 132 2.86 -12.02 4.04
CA GLU A 132 4.11 -12.67 4.44
C GLU A 132 4.76 -13.42 3.26
N SER A 133 3.98 -14.15 2.47
CA SER A 133 4.44 -14.82 1.24
C SER A 133 5.04 -13.82 0.25
N ALA A 134 4.41 -12.65 0.08
CA ALA A 134 4.92 -11.59 -0.77
C ALA A 134 6.21 -10.97 -0.22
N ALA A 135 6.27 -10.70 1.09
CA ALA A 135 7.43 -10.13 1.76
C ALA A 135 8.65 -11.04 1.65
N LEU A 136 8.49 -12.34 1.89
CA LEU A 136 9.58 -13.32 1.82
C LEU A 136 10.27 -13.33 0.43
N LYS A 137 9.47 -13.23 -0.64
CA LYS A 137 9.99 -13.17 -2.02
C LYS A 137 10.78 -11.90 -2.31
N MET A 138 10.45 -10.80 -1.64
CA MET A 138 11.18 -9.54 -1.76
C MET A 138 12.35 -9.44 -0.78
N SER A 139 12.42 -10.29 0.24
CA SER A 139 13.55 -10.33 1.18
C SER A 139 14.76 -11.13 0.67
N THR A 140 14.53 -12.04 -0.29
CA THR A 140 15.56 -12.90 -0.91
C THR A 140 16.27 -12.16 -2.03
#